data_AF-A0A5C3NPS8-F1
#
_entry.id   AF-A0A5C3NPS8-F1
#
_cell.length_a   1.000
_cell.length_b   1.000
_cell.length_c   1.000
_cell.angle_alpha   90.00
_cell.angle_beta   90.00
_cell.angle_gamma   90.00
#
_symmetry.space_group_name_H-M   'P 1'
#
loop_
_entity.id
_entity.type
_entity.pdbx_description
1 polymer ?
#
loop_
_entity_poly.entity_id
_entity_poly.type
_entity_poly.pdbx_seq_one_letter_code
_entity_poly.pdbx_strand_id
1 'polypeptide(L)'
;LIKKLANDDVLRQGSTVQANPVELRAAQRISGEDDPQAEEPLEGGPKTSEAPPDDVPEDALLSSVDISKGLDGEQRRMLASIVVKNRKAFSLDGRLGMVDAHCTIPLRPGAKEVSLPPFPSSPAKREVIDKQMDAWIELGVIEPSVSPWGAPGFIVYRNGK
;
A
#
# COMPACT_ATOMS: atom_id res chain seq x y z
N LEU A 1 -46.03 -12.10 -40.00
CA LEU A 1 -46.13 -10.94 -39.10
C LEU A 1 -44.77 -10.23 -39.07
N ILE A 2 -44.30 -9.70 -40.20
CA ILE A 2 -44.33 -8.29 -40.62
C ILE A 2 -43.44 -7.34 -39.76
N LYS A 3 -42.33 -6.92 -40.41
CA LYS A 3 -41.63 -5.60 -40.45
C LYS A 3 -40.45 -5.27 -39.51
N LYS A 4 -39.37 -4.89 -40.22
CA LYS A 4 -38.20 -4.04 -39.91
C LYS A 4 -38.50 -2.79 -39.09
N LEU A 5 -37.49 -2.33 -38.34
CA LEU A 5 -36.98 -0.94 -38.15
C LEU A 5 -35.57 -1.13 -37.50
N ALA A 6 -34.44 -0.91 -38.18
CA ALA A 6 -33.73 0.35 -38.48
C ALA A 6 -33.21 1.10 -37.23
N ASN A 7 -31.87 1.17 -37.16
CA ASN A 7 -30.95 2.11 -36.48
C ASN A 7 -31.10 2.40 -34.98
N ASP A 8 -30.05 2.13 -34.21
CA ASP A 8 -29.12 3.20 -33.78
C ASP A 8 -27.79 2.61 -33.23
N ASP A 9 -26.70 3.09 -33.83
CA ASP A 9 -25.30 2.90 -33.43
C ASP A 9 -25.00 3.67 -32.15
N VAL A 10 -24.48 2.99 -31.11
CA VAL A 10 -23.52 3.61 -30.18
C VAL A 10 -22.46 2.58 -29.79
N LEU A 11 -21.25 2.85 -30.28
CA LEU A 11 -20.00 2.18 -29.98
C LEU A 11 -19.73 2.05 -28.46
N ARG A 12 -19.56 0.80 -27.99
CA ARG A 12 -18.70 0.48 -26.85
C ARG A 12 -17.81 -0.70 -27.22
N GLN A 13 -16.74 -0.42 -27.96
CA GLN A 13 -15.62 -1.35 -28.09
C GLN A 13 -14.74 -1.20 -26.85
N GLY A 14 -14.92 -2.09 -25.88
CA GLY A 14 -13.90 -2.36 -24.85
C GLY A 14 -12.86 -3.27 -25.47
N SER A 15 -11.74 -2.70 -25.91
CA SER A 15 -10.62 -3.46 -26.48
C SER A 15 -9.76 -4.00 -25.34
N THR A 16 -9.85 -5.31 -25.06
CA THR A 16 -8.83 -6.02 -24.29
C THR A 16 -7.60 -6.19 -25.18
N VAL A 17 -6.50 -5.49 -24.86
CA VAL A 17 -5.24 -5.60 -25.60
C VAL A 17 -4.38 -6.68 -24.94
N GLN A 18 -4.15 -7.78 -25.65
CA GLN A 18 -3.15 -8.79 -25.31
C GLN A 18 -1.76 -8.21 -25.60
N ALA A 19 -0.85 -8.22 -24.62
CA ALA A 19 0.51 -7.70 -24.77
C ALA A 19 1.48 -8.81 -25.20
N ASN A 20 2.22 -8.57 -26.29
CA ASN A 20 3.39 -9.36 -26.65
C ASN A 20 4.64 -8.85 -25.90
N PRO A 21 5.66 -9.69 -25.66
CA PRO A 21 6.87 -9.28 -24.94
C PRO A 21 7.65 -8.24 -25.76
N VAL A 22 7.88 -7.07 -25.18
CA VAL A 22 8.75 -6.03 -25.77
C VAL A 22 10.17 -6.23 -25.25
N GLU A 23 11.14 -6.32 -26.16
CA GLU A 23 12.57 -6.42 -25.86
C GLU A 23 13.06 -5.26 -24.98
N LEU A 24 13.90 -5.58 -23.99
CA LEU A 24 14.49 -4.63 -23.06
C LEU A 24 15.28 -3.54 -23.82
N ARG A 25 14.77 -2.31 -23.80
CA ARG A 25 15.60 -1.14 -24.10
C ARG A 25 16.37 -0.76 -22.83
N ALA A 26 17.70 -0.79 -22.94
CA ALA A 26 18.63 -0.35 -21.92
C ALA A 26 18.24 1.05 -21.41
N ALA A 27 18.34 1.24 -20.09
CA ALA A 27 18.02 2.47 -19.38
C ALA A 27 18.68 3.69 -20.07
N GLN A 28 17.90 4.42 -20.86
CA GLN A 28 18.29 5.76 -21.27
C GLN A 28 18.19 6.64 -20.03
N ARG A 29 19.35 7.09 -19.53
CA ARG A 29 19.41 8.20 -18.58
C ARG A 29 18.63 9.35 -19.22
N ILE A 30 17.51 9.74 -18.60
CA ILE A 30 16.83 10.98 -18.96
C ILE A 30 17.76 12.10 -18.48
N SER A 31 18.67 12.53 -19.34
CA SER A 31 19.42 13.77 -19.17
C SER A 31 18.59 14.88 -19.82
N GLY A 32 17.51 15.27 -19.15
CA GLY A 32 16.90 16.57 -19.39
C GLY A 32 17.64 17.60 -18.56
N GLU A 33 17.83 18.81 -19.10
CA GLU A 33 18.26 19.96 -18.30
C GLU A 33 17.18 20.22 -17.22
N ASP A 34 17.60 20.46 -15.98
CA ASP A 34 16.70 20.80 -14.88
C ASP A 34 15.87 22.04 -15.28
N ASP A 35 14.55 21.96 -15.11
CA ASP A 35 13.64 23.06 -15.42
C ASP A 35 14.06 24.29 -14.59
N PRO A 36 14.49 25.40 -15.23
CA PRO A 36 14.97 26.59 -14.51
C PRO A 36 13.87 27.29 -13.70
N GLN A 37 12.61 26.84 -13.83
CA GLN A 37 11.46 27.32 -13.06
C GLN A 37 11.01 26.33 -11.98
N ALA A 38 11.70 25.20 -11.80
CA ALA A 38 11.41 24.28 -10.70
C ALA A 38 11.72 24.97 -9.35
N GLU A 39 10.70 25.12 -8.52
CA GLU A 39 10.92 25.46 -7.11
C GLU A 39 11.70 24.34 -6.43
N GLU A 40 12.56 24.68 -5.47
CA GLU A 40 13.28 23.68 -4.70
C GLU A 40 12.27 22.70 -4.07
N PRO A 41 12.57 21.38 -4.03
CA PRO A 41 11.69 20.43 -3.39
C PRO A 41 11.36 20.90 -1.98
N LEU A 42 10.06 21.11 -1.70
CA LEU A 42 9.59 21.53 -0.39
C LEU A 42 10.25 20.64 0.68
N GLU A 43 11.00 21.25 1.59
CA GLU A 43 11.63 20.57 2.72
C GLU A 43 10.51 19.90 3.51
N GLY A 44 10.41 18.57 3.35
CA GLY A 44 9.33 17.80 3.94
C GLY A 44 9.26 18.09 5.44
N GLY A 45 8.05 18.36 5.93
CA GLY A 45 7.78 18.51 7.36
C GLY A 45 8.35 17.35 8.19
N PRO A 46 8.40 17.47 9.53
CA PRO A 46 9.08 16.51 10.39
C PRO A 46 8.76 15.08 9.94
N LYS A 47 9.81 14.30 9.64
CA LYS A 47 9.69 12.91 9.21
C LYS A 47 9.12 12.08 10.38
N THR A 48 7.82 12.20 10.62
CA THR A 48 7.03 11.34 11.50
C THR A 48 6.81 10.02 10.80
N SER A 49 7.88 9.34 10.39
CA SER A 49 7.72 7.93 10.11
C SER A 49 7.50 7.28 11.48
N GLU A 50 6.39 6.60 11.63
CA GLU A 50 6.06 5.81 12.81
C GLU A 50 7.02 4.61 12.84
N ALA A 51 7.56 4.24 14.00
CA ALA A 51 8.30 2.98 14.11
C ALA A 51 7.37 1.83 13.65
N PRO A 52 7.90 0.73 13.08
CA PRO A 52 7.09 -0.48 12.93
C PRO A 52 6.49 -0.77 14.31
N PRO A 53 5.16 -0.85 14.44
CA PRO A 53 4.56 -1.11 15.73
C PRO A 53 5.11 -2.45 16.24
N ASP A 54 5.59 -2.47 17.49
CA ASP A 54 5.73 -3.74 18.20
C ASP A 54 4.32 -4.30 18.31
N ASP A 55 4.07 -5.36 17.54
CA ASP A 55 2.76 -5.97 17.50
C ASP A 55 2.41 -6.53 18.88
N VAL A 56 1.26 -6.09 19.40
CA VAL A 56 0.79 -6.50 20.72
C VAL A 56 -0.04 -7.77 20.53
N PRO A 57 0.37 -8.91 21.11
CA PRO A 57 -0.44 -10.11 21.02
C PRO A 57 -1.77 -9.90 21.73
N GLU A 58 -2.86 -10.48 21.22
CA GLU A 58 -4.21 -10.29 21.78
C GLU A 58 -4.28 -10.70 23.27
N ASP A 59 -3.51 -11.71 23.66
CA ASP A 59 -3.40 -12.18 25.05
C ASP A 59 -2.81 -11.14 26.01
N ALA A 60 -2.00 -10.21 25.50
CA ALA A 60 -1.37 -9.14 26.28
C ALA A 60 -2.18 -7.84 26.33
N LEU A 61 -3.35 -7.79 25.68
CA LEU A 61 -4.18 -6.57 25.57
C LEU A 61 -4.45 -5.89 26.91
N LEU A 62 -4.80 -6.64 27.95
CA LEU A 62 -5.11 -6.03 29.25
C LEU A 62 -3.87 -5.52 29.99
N SER A 63 -2.71 -6.11 29.73
CA SER A 63 -1.44 -5.65 30.32
C SER A 63 -0.81 -4.47 29.59
N SER A 64 -1.09 -4.31 28.29
CA SER A 64 -0.59 -3.19 27.49
C SER A 64 -1.40 -1.90 27.68
N VAL A 65 -2.66 -2.01 28.10
CA VAL A 65 -3.54 -0.87 28.35
C VAL A 65 -3.24 -0.24 29.72
N ASP A 66 -2.89 1.04 29.74
CA ASP A 66 -2.77 1.81 30.98
C ASP A 66 -4.15 2.14 31.56
N ILE A 67 -4.51 1.42 32.63
CA ILE A 67 -5.74 1.66 33.38
C ILE A 67 -5.42 2.45 34.66
N SER A 68 -6.02 3.63 34.75
CA SER A 68 -5.98 4.54 35.92
C SER A 68 -6.04 3.80 37.27
N LYS A 69 -5.12 4.17 38.17
CA LYS A 69 -5.05 3.68 39.55
C LYS A 69 -6.16 4.24 40.45
N GLY A 70 -6.86 5.28 40.01
CA GLY A 70 -7.95 5.91 40.76
C GLY A 70 -9.31 5.23 40.63
N LEU A 71 -9.40 4.20 39.78
CA LEU A 71 -10.63 3.41 39.64
C LEU A 71 -10.75 2.39 40.78
N ASP A 72 -11.96 2.24 41.30
CA ASP A 72 -12.26 1.16 42.23
C ASP A 72 -12.20 -0.21 41.52
N GLY A 73 -12.27 -1.29 42.32
CA GLY A 73 -12.16 -2.65 41.79
C GLY A 73 -13.30 -3.03 40.83
N GLU A 74 -14.48 -2.45 40.98
CA GLU A 74 -15.64 -2.73 40.13
C GLU A 74 -15.53 -1.99 38.79
N GLN A 75 -15.23 -0.71 38.83
CA GLN A 75 -14.97 0.13 37.67
C GLN A 75 -13.84 -0.42 36.80
N ARG A 76 -12.74 -0.88 37.41
CA ARG A 76 -11.63 -1.51 36.70
C ARG A 76 -12.07 -2.79 35.98
N ARG A 77 -12.88 -3.64 36.63
CA ARG A 77 -13.43 -4.85 36.00
C ARG A 77 -14.36 -4.51 34.84
N MET A 78 -15.23 -3.51 35.02
CA MET A 78 -16.15 -3.07 33.97
C MET A 78 -15.39 -2.54 32.76
N LEU A 79 -14.37 -1.69 32.97
CA LEU A 79 -13.54 -1.18 31.88
C LEU A 79 -12.78 -2.30 31.16
N ALA A 80 -12.15 -3.22 31.90
CA ALA A 80 -11.48 -4.38 31.31
C ALA A 80 -12.44 -5.21 30.44
N SER A 81 -13.69 -5.40 30.88
CA SER A 81 -14.71 -6.12 30.11
C SER A 81 -15.05 -5.41 28.78
N ILE A 82 -15.08 -4.07 28.78
CA ILE A 82 -15.33 -3.27 27.58
C ILE A 82 -14.15 -3.37 26.61
N VAL A 83 -12.92 -3.29 27.12
CA VAL A 83 -11.70 -3.42 26.30
C VAL A 83 -11.67 -4.78 25.62
N VAL A 84 -11.86 -5.88 26.36
CA VAL A 84 -11.87 -7.25 25.81
C VAL A 84 -13.02 -7.45 24.82
N LYS A 85 -14.22 -6.91 25.13
CA LYS A 85 -15.37 -6.96 24.22
C LYS A 85 -15.08 -6.28 22.89
N ASN A 86 -14.34 -5.17 22.92
CA ASN A 86 -13.99 -4.37 21.74
C ASN A 86 -12.57 -4.64 21.23
N ARG A 87 -11.95 -5.78 21.59
CA ARG A 87 -10.58 -6.12 21.16
C ARG A 87 -10.35 -5.99 19.66
N LYS A 88 -11.39 -6.24 18.85
CA LYS A 88 -11.35 -6.10 17.39
C LYS A 88 -11.05 -4.67 16.89
N ALA A 89 -11.29 -3.65 17.71
CA ALA A 89 -11.02 -2.25 17.40
C ALA A 89 -9.54 -1.86 17.56
N PHE A 90 -8.73 -2.72 18.17
CA PHE A 90 -7.29 -2.52 18.33
C PHE A 90 -6.52 -3.33 17.28
N SER A 91 -5.35 -2.81 16.91
CA SER A 91 -4.37 -3.53 16.09
C SER A 91 -3.64 -4.52 17.00
N LEU A 92 -4.04 -5.78 16.95
CA LEU A 92 -3.48 -6.90 17.73
C LEU A 92 -3.09 -8.01 16.77
N ASP A 93 -2.08 -8.79 17.11
CA ASP A 93 -1.56 -9.92 16.31
C ASP A 93 -1.26 -9.56 14.84
N GLY A 94 -0.86 -8.32 14.58
CA GLY A 94 -0.42 -7.82 13.28
C GLY A 94 -1.59 -7.59 12.33
N ARG A 95 -2.80 -7.70 12.86
CA ARG A 95 -4.05 -7.63 12.08
C ARG A 95 -4.29 -6.22 11.59
N LEU A 96 -4.42 -6.11 10.27
CA LEU A 96 -4.80 -4.86 9.62
C LEU A 96 -6.33 -4.69 9.58
N GLY A 97 -6.76 -3.43 9.61
CA GLY A 97 -8.14 -3.07 9.34
C GLY A 97 -8.47 -3.28 7.86
N MET A 98 -9.65 -3.82 7.57
CA MET A 98 -10.14 -4.02 6.20
C MET A 98 -11.45 -3.27 6.02
N VAL A 99 -11.56 -2.54 4.91
CA VAL A 99 -12.80 -1.90 4.44
C VAL A 99 -13.10 -2.41 3.04
N ASP A 100 -14.32 -2.84 2.80
CA ASP A 100 -14.78 -3.24 1.48
C ASP A 100 -15.10 -1.99 0.64
N ALA A 101 -14.05 -1.38 0.10
CA ALA A 101 -14.15 -0.18 -0.71
C ALA A 101 -13.15 -0.23 -1.86
N HIS A 102 -13.61 0.17 -3.05
CA HIS A 102 -12.76 0.30 -4.23
C HIS A 102 -12.55 1.78 -4.56
N CYS A 103 -11.29 2.13 -4.81
CA CYS A 103 -10.90 3.46 -5.28
C CYS A 103 -10.48 3.38 -6.75
N THR A 104 -10.95 4.31 -7.58
CA THR A 104 -10.46 4.48 -8.96
C THR A 104 -9.49 5.65 -9.00
N ILE A 105 -8.30 5.42 -9.54
CA ILE A 105 -7.27 6.45 -9.71
C ILE A 105 -7.41 7.03 -11.13
N PRO A 106 -7.90 8.27 -11.30
CA PRO A 106 -8.01 8.88 -12.63
C PRO A 106 -6.62 9.20 -13.20
N LEU A 107 -6.39 8.82 -14.46
CA LEU A 107 -5.17 9.15 -15.18
C LEU A 107 -5.30 10.51 -15.87
N ARG A 108 -4.16 11.21 -16.02
CA ARG A 108 -4.10 12.43 -16.84
C ARG A 108 -4.36 12.07 -18.31
N PRO A 109 -5.02 12.94 -19.10
CA PRO A 109 -5.19 12.72 -20.53
C PRO A 109 -3.83 12.49 -21.22
N GLY A 110 -3.74 11.42 -22.02
CA GLY A 110 -2.51 11.06 -22.74
C GLY A 110 -1.43 10.35 -21.91
N ALA A 111 -1.71 9.97 -20.66
CA ALA A 111 -0.81 9.13 -19.87
C ALA A 111 -0.52 7.81 -20.59
N LYS A 112 0.75 7.41 -20.59
CA LYS A 112 1.25 6.16 -21.18
C LYS A 112 1.89 5.30 -20.10
N GLU A 113 1.85 3.99 -20.30
CA GLU A 113 2.42 3.03 -19.37
C GLU A 113 3.94 3.21 -19.24
N VAL A 114 4.44 3.06 -18.02
CA VAL A 114 5.87 3.15 -17.70
C VAL A 114 6.25 1.98 -16.79
N SER A 115 7.23 1.19 -17.24
CA SER A 115 7.82 0.12 -16.45
C SER A 115 9.33 0.30 -16.36
N LEU A 116 9.80 0.57 -15.14
CA LEU A 116 11.21 0.77 -14.83
C LEU A 116 11.80 -0.48 -14.16
N PRO A 117 13.05 -0.85 -14.47
CA PRO A 117 13.68 -2.01 -13.86
C PRO A 117 13.96 -1.77 -12.36
N PRO A 118 13.90 -2.81 -11.51
CA PRO A 118 14.28 -2.70 -10.10
C PRO A 118 15.72 -2.24 -9.91
N PHE A 119 16.01 -1.53 -8.81
CA PHE A 119 17.38 -1.15 -8.47
C PHE A 119 18.24 -2.37 -8.14
N PRO A 120 19.54 -2.36 -8.53
CA PRO A 120 20.49 -3.35 -8.05
C PRO A 120 20.51 -3.38 -6.52
N SER A 121 20.31 -4.56 -5.95
CA SER A 121 20.24 -4.76 -4.51
C SER A 121 21.21 -5.88 -4.12
N SER A 122 21.95 -5.68 -3.04
CA SER A 122 22.82 -6.73 -2.49
C SER A 122 21.98 -7.90 -1.94
N PRO A 123 22.55 -9.11 -1.81
CA PRO A 123 21.83 -10.26 -1.27
C PRO A 123 21.17 -9.99 0.09
N ALA A 124 21.88 -9.33 1.01
CA ALA A 124 21.35 -8.96 2.32
C ALA A 124 20.16 -7.97 2.24
N LYS A 125 20.19 -7.02 1.29
CA LYS A 125 19.06 -6.10 1.07
C LYS A 125 17.86 -6.84 0.48
N ARG A 126 18.12 -7.76 -0.46
CA ARG A 126 17.07 -8.56 -1.10
C ARG A 126 16.34 -9.44 -0.08
N GLU A 127 17.06 -10.08 0.85
CA GLU A 127 16.44 -10.87 1.91
C GLU A 127 15.46 -10.06 2.77
N VAL A 128 15.80 -8.80 3.09
CA VAL A 128 14.90 -7.90 3.84
C VAL A 128 13.66 -7.53 3.01
N ILE A 129 13.83 -7.26 1.72
CA ILE A 129 12.72 -6.98 0.80
C ILE A 129 11.81 -8.19 0.72
N ASP A 130 12.37 -9.37 0.49
CA ASP A 130 11.61 -10.61 0.29
C ASP A 130 10.77 -10.94 1.53
N LYS A 131 11.35 -10.85 2.74
CA LYS A 131 10.60 -11.01 4.00
C LYS A 131 9.43 -10.04 4.14
N GLN A 132 9.62 -8.78 3.73
CA GLN A 132 8.56 -7.79 3.79
C GLN A 132 7.45 -8.06 2.76
N MET A 133 7.82 -8.47 1.55
CA MET A 133 6.87 -8.86 0.50
C MET A 133 6.05 -10.07 0.94
N ASP A 134 6.69 -11.11 1.49
CA ASP A 134 6.02 -12.30 1.99
C ASP A 134 4.99 -11.96 3.07
N ALA A 135 5.36 -11.12 4.04
CA ALA A 135 4.44 -10.67 5.09
C ALA A 135 3.23 -9.89 4.51
N TRP A 136 3.44 -9.04 3.51
CA TRP A 136 2.35 -8.29 2.88
C TRP A 136 1.45 -9.15 1.99
N ILE A 137 2.01 -10.18 1.34
CA ILE A 137 1.23 -11.18 0.59
C ILE A 137 0.38 -12.00 1.56
N GLU A 138 0.95 -12.45 2.68
CA GLU A 138 0.22 -13.21 3.72
C GLU A 138 -0.92 -12.38 4.33
N LEU A 139 -0.68 -11.09 4.57
CA LEU A 139 -1.71 -10.14 5.06
C LEU A 139 -2.73 -9.73 3.98
N GLY A 140 -2.55 -10.13 2.72
CA GLY A 140 -3.43 -9.76 1.61
C GLY A 140 -3.39 -8.27 1.23
N VAL A 141 -2.33 -7.56 1.62
CA VAL A 141 -2.11 -6.14 1.29
C VAL A 141 -1.69 -5.97 -0.16
N ILE A 142 -0.92 -6.93 -0.68
CA ILE A 142 -0.46 -6.98 -2.07
C ILE A 142 -0.73 -8.36 -2.66
N GLU A 143 -0.72 -8.43 -3.98
CA GLU A 143 -0.86 -9.69 -4.73
C GLU A 143 0.08 -9.71 -5.95
N PRO A 144 0.46 -10.90 -6.46
CA PRO A 144 1.15 -11.01 -7.73
C PRO A 144 0.33 -10.41 -8.88
N SER A 145 0.99 -9.63 -9.74
CA SER A 145 0.34 -8.98 -10.88
C SER A 145 1.27 -8.93 -12.09
N VAL A 146 0.67 -8.93 -13.28
CA VAL A 146 1.36 -8.69 -14.56
C VAL A 146 0.88 -7.34 -15.07
N SER A 147 1.67 -6.30 -14.82
CA SER A 147 1.30 -4.91 -15.09
C SER A 147 2.26 -4.29 -16.12
N PRO A 148 1.75 -3.49 -17.08
CA PRO A 148 2.60 -2.64 -17.92
C PRO A 148 3.16 -1.43 -17.14
N TRP A 149 2.67 -1.20 -15.93
CA TRP A 149 3.18 -0.20 -14.98
C TRP A 149 4.10 -0.86 -13.95
N GLY A 150 5.31 -0.31 -13.78
CA GLY A 150 6.28 -0.82 -12.81
C GLY A 150 7.19 0.30 -12.31
N ALA A 151 7.33 0.41 -10.99
CA ALA A 151 8.22 1.35 -10.33
C ALA A 151 9.24 0.61 -9.45
N PRO A 152 10.51 1.06 -9.38
CA PRO A 152 11.51 0.40 -8.56
C PRO A 152 11.31 0.75 -7.08
N GLY A 153 11.31 -0.27 -6.22
CA GLY A 153 11.33 -0.10 -4.77
C GLY A 153 12.74 0.16 -4.23
N PHE A 154 12.82 0.85 -3.10
CA PHE A 154 14.08 1.07 -2.36
C PHE A 154 13.84 0.85 -0.86
N ILE A 155 14.90 0.42 -0.16
CA ILE A 155 14.88 0.23 1.29
C ILE A 155 15.34 1.51 1.96
N VAL A 156 14.58 1.97 2.94
CA VAL A 156 15.00 3.04 3.86
C VAL A 156 15.21 2.44 5.23
N TYR A 157 16.45 2.49 5.71
CA TYR A 157 16.75 2.14 7.09
C TYR A 157 16.48 3.34 7.99
N ARG A 158 15.82 3.08 9.11
CA ARG A 158 15.62 4.08 10.15
C ARG A 158 16.63 3.77 11.25
N ASN A 159 17.61 4.64 11.43
CA ASN A 159 18.56 4.50 12.55
C ASN A 159 17.81 4.79 13.85
N GLY A 160 17.82 3.81 14.75
CA GLY A 160 17.10 3.86 16.02
C GLY A 160 17.41 5.10 16.85
N LYS A 161 16.34 5.79 17.24
CA LYS A 161 16.12 6.08 18.66
C LYS A 161 15.13 5.05 19.17
#